data_AF-A0A933VIG0-F1
#
_entry.id   AF-A0A933VIG0-F1
#
_cell.length_a   1.000
_cell.length_b   1.000
_cell.length_c   1.000
_cell.angle_alpha   90.00
_cell.angle_beta   90.00
_cell.angle_gamma   90.00
#
_symmetry.space_group_name_H-M   'P 1'
#
loop_
_entity.id
_entity.type
_entity.pdbx_description
1 polymer ?
#
loop_
_entity_poly.entity_id
_entity_poly.type
_entity_poly.pdbx_seq_one_letter_code
_entity_poly.pdbx_strand_id
1 'polypeptide(L)'
;MAASLLHDLGHLLELEVSDGEIGDLGVDRGHEARAARVLAPLFPTTVTAPIALHVAAKRYLCAVDPTYAALLSDGSVRSLATQGGPMRADEIARFEAHPAHRGACELRRWDDLGKVTHLVVAPFDAYVDMLRSLAAA
;
A
#
# COMPACT_ATOMS: atom_id res chain seq x y z
N MET A 1 -9.36 4.98 5.03
CA MET A 1 -10.50 4.32 4.34
C MET A 1 -10.32 4.31 2.83
N ALA A 2 -10.41 5.43 2.10
CA ALA A 2 -10.22 5.43 0.64
C ALA A 2 -8.85 4.89 0.20
N ALA A 3 -7.78 5.30 0.87
CA ALA A 3 -6.44 4.77 0.61
C ALA A 3 -6.38 3.24 0.82
N SER A 4 -7.05 2.72 1.85
CA SER A 4 -7.14 1.28 2.13
C SER A 4 -7.82 0.51 1.01
N LEU A 5 -8.88 1.07 0.44
CA LEU A 5 -9.61 0.45 -0.67
C LEU A 5 -8.79 0.42 -1.97
N LEU A 6 -7.89 1.40 -2.16
CA LEU A 6 -7.23 1.66 -3.44
C LEU A 6 -5.72 1.36 -3.47
N HIS A 7 -5.10 1.01 -2.34
CA HIS A 7 -3.64 0.94 -2.24
C HIS A 7 -2.97 -0.05 -3.20
N ASP A 8 -3.63 -1.18 -3.47
CA ASP A 8 -3.13 -2.25 -4.36
C ASP A 8 -3.62 -2.13 -5.82
N LEU A 9 -4.30 -1.03 -6.20
CA LEU A 9 -4.78 -0.80 -7.57
C LEU A 9 -3.67 -0.97 -8.63
N GLY A 10 -2.42 -0.67 -8.27
CA GLY A 10 -1.25 -0.81 -9.12
C GLY A 10 -1.07 -2.23 -9.67
N HIS A 11 -1.44 -3.27 -8.90
CA HIS A 11 -1.39 -4.66 -9.36
C HIS A 11 -2.45 -4.94 -10.45
N LEU A 12 -3.66 -4.40 -10.30
CA LEU A 12 -4.72 -4.57 -11.31
C LEU A 12 -4.35 -3.89 -12.63
N LEU A 13 -3.77 -2.69 -12.54
CA LEU A 13 -3.28 -1.95 -13.71
C LEU A 13 -2.10 -2.66 -14.40
N GLU A 14 -1.31 -3.45 -13.67
CA GLU A 14 -0.27 -4.28 -14.27
C GLU A 14 -0.87 -5.46 -15.02
N LEU A 15 -1.82 -6.18 -14.40
CA LEU A 15 -2.53 -7.28 -15.04
C LEU A 15 -3.25 -6.83 -16.32
N GLU A 16 -3.86 -5.64 -16.33
CA GLU A 16 -4.51 -5.08 -17.52
C GLU A 16 -3.52 -4.84 -18.67
N VAL A 17 -2.34 -4.30 -18.38
CA VAL A 17 -1.30 -4.03 -19.40
C VAL A 17 -0.64 -5.33 -19.90
N SER A 18 -0.61 -6.35 -19.05
CA SER A 18 0.00 -7.66 -19.34
C SER A 18 -0.98 -8.70 -19.89
N ASP A 19 -2.20 -8.29 -20.32
CA ASP A 19 -3.25 -9.20 -20.81
C ASP A 19 -3.54 -10.37 -19.85
N GLY A 20 -3.53 -10.07 -18.54
CA GLY A 20 -3.75 -11.03 -17.46
C GLY A 20 -2.53 -11.89 -17.09
N GLU A 21 -1.38 -11.73 -17.75
CA GLU A 21 -0.17 -12.46 -17.36
C GLU A 21 0.37 -11.96 -16.02
N ILE A 22 0.59 -12.90 -15.09
CA ILE A 22 1.25 -12.63 -13.82
C ILE A 22 2.76 -12.63 -14.08
N GLY A 23 3.36 -11.45 -14.07
CA GLY A 23 4.82 -11.33 -14.18
C GLY A 23 5.56 -11.97 -13.01
N ASP A 24 6.88 -12.14 -13.14
CA ASP A 24 7.77 -12.68 -12.09
C ASP A 24 7.50 -12.07 -10.69
N LEU A 25 7.10 -12.91 -9.74
CA LEU A 25 6.81 -12.54 -8.35
C LEU A 25 8.08 -12.19 -7.54
N GLY A 26 9.27 -12.46 -8.09
CA GLY A 26 10.56 -12.07 -7.51
C GLY A 26 10.97 -10.63 -7.78
N VAL A 27 10.23 -9.89 -8.61
CA VAL A 27 10.55 -8.51 -8.98
C VAL A 27 9.56 -7.54 -8.36
N ASP A 28 10.07 -6.58 -7.59
CA ASP A 28 9.28 -5.43 -7.14
C ASP A 28 9.10 -4.44 -8.29
N ARG A 29 7.85 -4.14 -8.65
CA ARG A 29 7.50 -3.28 -9.81
C ARG A 29 6.90 -1.94 -9.41
N GLY A 30 6.93 -1.61 -8.12
CA GLY A 30 6.48 -0.31 -7.61
C GLY A 30 4.98 -0.09 -7.81
N HIS A 31 4.14 -1.05 -7.41
CA HIS A 31 2.69 -0.97 -7.58
C HIS A 31 2.10 0.21 -6.82
N GLU A 32 2.69 0.57 -5.67
CA GLU A 32 2.37 1.74 -4.86
C GLU A 32 2.55 3.04 -5.63
N ALA A 33 3.64 3.17 -6.38
CA ALA A 33 3.94 4.34 -7.19
C ALA A 33 3.04 4.42 -8.43
N ARG A 34 2.73 3.26 -9.04
CA ARG A 34 1.78 3.18 -10.17
C ARG A 34 0.38 3.61 -9.75
N ALA A 35 -0.13 3.05 -8.66
CA ALA A 35 -1.44 3.40 -8.11
C ALA A 35 -1.52 4.89 -7.77
N ALA A 36 -0.55 5.40 -7.01
CA ALA A 36 -0.54 6.81 -6.61
C ALA A 36 -0.50 7.76 -7.81
N ARG A 37 0.26 7.43 -8.87
CA ARG A 37 0.32 8.25 -10.09
C ARG A 37 -1.02 8.33 -10.82
N VAL A 38 -1.72 7.20 -10.96
CA VAL A 38 -3.03 7.16 -11.62
C VAL A 38 -4.11 7.85 -10.80
N LEU A 39 -4.01 7.77 -9.47
CA LEU A 39 -4.98 8.36 -8.55
C LEU A 39 -4.72 9.85 -8.25
N ALA A 40 -3.50 10.35 -8.45
CA ALA A 40 -3.10 11.74 -8.21
C ALA A 40 -4.01 12.80 -8.85
N PRO A 41 -4.46 12.67 -10.12
CA PRO A 41 -5.38 13.64 -10.71
C PRO A 41 -6.81 13.54 -10.17
N LEU A 42 -7.16 12.45 -9.49
CA LEU A 42 -8.52 12.19 -9.02
C LEU A 42 -8.71 12.47 -7.54
N PHE A 43 -7.66 12.34 -6.72
CA PHE A 43 -7.77 12.38 -5.27
C PHE A 43 -6.70 13.28 -4.64
N PRO A 44 -7.01 13.91 -3.49
CA PRO A 44 -6.05 14.72 -2.76
C PRO A 44 -4.87 13.89 -2.25
N THR A 45 -3.78 14.58 -1.91
CA THR A 45 -2.57 13.97 -1.34
C THR A 45 -2.81 13.22 -0.03
N THR A 46 -3.86 13.58 0.71
CA THR A 46 -4.30 12.85 1.91
C THR A 46 -4.75 11.42 1.62
N VAL A 47 -5.16 11.12 0.37
CA VAL A 47 -5.48 9.76 -0.10
C VAL A 47 -4.27 9.13 -0.80
N THR A 48 -3.61 9.87 -1.70
CA THR A 48 -2.60 9.29 -2.59
C THR A 48 -1.22 9.12 -1.94
N ALA A 49 -0.84 9.98 -0.98
CA ALA A 49 0.46 9.88 -0.33
C ALA A 49 0.60 8.61 0.56
N PRO A 50 -0.42 8.22 1.37
CA PRO A 50 -0.37 6.93 2.05
C PRO A 50 -0.23 5.75 1.08
N ILE A 51 -0.96 5.78 -0.05
CA ILE A 51 -0.84 4.75 -1.09
C ILE A 51 0.59 4.68 -1.60
N ALA A 52 1.19 5.80 -1.99
CA ALA A 52 2.57 5.84 -2.49
C ALA A 52 3.62 5.33 -1.48
N LEU A 53 3.30 5.34 -0.19
CA LEU A 53 4.23 5.06 0.89
C LEU A 53 3.98 3.73 1.59
N HIS A 54 2.94 2.97 1.24
CA HIS A 54 2.55 1.80 2.04
C HIS A 54 3.60 0.66 1.99
N VAL A 55 4.36 0.53 0.90
CA VAL A 55 5.54 -0.37 0.84
C VAL A 55 6.66 0.12 1.75
N ALA A 56 6.99 1.41 1.70
CA ALA A 56 7.99 2.00 2.60
C ALA A 56 7.57 1.87 4.08
N ALA A 57 6.28 2.02 4.38
CA ALA A 57 5.73 1.82 5.71
C ALA A 57 5.92 0.39 6.22
N LYS A 58 5.80 -0.64 5.35
CA LYS A 58 6.15 -2.03 5.71
C LYS A 58 7.60 -2.12 6.19
N ARG A 59 8.53 -1.61 5.37
CA ARG A 59 9.96 -1.65 5.65
C ARG A 59 10.30 -0.90 6.93
N TYR A 60 9.66 0.23 7.16
CA TYR A 60 9.78 1.03 8.38
C TYR A 60 9.29 0.28 9.61
N LEU A 61 8.06 -0.24 9.59
CA LEU A 61 7.47 -0.95 10.74
C LEU A 61 8.29 -2.19 11.11
N CYS A 62 8.80 -2.94 10.13
CA CYS A 62 9.70 -4.06 10.39
C CYS A 62 11.06 -3.66 10.99
N ALA A 63 11.47 -2.40 10.83
CA ALA A 63 12.73 -1.89 11.36
C ALA A 63 12.58 -1.31 12.78
N VAL A 64 11.47 -0.63 13.06
CA VAL A 64 11.27 0.08 14.34
C VAL A 64 10.46 -0.72 15.37
N ASP A 65 9.71 -1.73 14.93
CA ASP A 65 8.94 -2.62 15.79
C ASP A 65 9.41 -4.07 15.57
N PRO A 66 10.21 -4.62 16.51
CA PRO A 66 10.74 -5.98 16.40
C PRO A 66 9.65 -7.07 16.33
N THR A 67 8.43 -6.76 16.78
CA THR A 67 7.30 -7.70 16.77
C THR A 67 6.51 -7.67 15.46
N TYR A 68 6.66 -6.61 14.66
CA TYR A 68 5.83 -6.39 13.47
C TYR A 68 6.06 -7.43 12.38
N ALA A 69 7.30 -7.91 12.23
CA ALA A 69 7.63 -8.91 11.21
C ALA A 69 6.81 -10.20 11.36
N ALA A 70 6.40 -10.56 12.59
CA ALA A 70 5.58 -11.74 12.86
C ALA A 70 4.11 -11.58 12.42
N LEU A 71 3.67 -10.36 12.10
CA LEU A 71 2.31 -10.07 11.63
C LEU A 71 2.18 -10.15 10.11
N LEU A 72 3.30 -10.24 9.39
CA LEU A 72 3.30 -10.29 7.93
C LEU A 72 2.79 -11.64 7.43
N SER A 73 1.97 -11.62 6.39
CA SER A 73 1.66 -12.83 5.62
C SER A 73 2.89 -13.31 4.83
N ASP A 74 2.90 -14.57 4.42
CA ASP A 74 3.98 -15.14 3.59
C ASP A 74 4.28 -14.30 2.34
N GLY A 75 3.23 -13.76 1.69
CA GLY A 75 3.39 -12.87 0.54
C GLY A 75 4.06 -11.53 0.90
N SER A 76 3.77 -10.98 2.08
CA SER A 76 4.41 -9.76 2.58
C SER A 76 5.86 -9.99 3.01
N VAL A 77 6.18 -11.16 3.57
CA VAL A 77 7.56 -11.57 3.89
C VAL A 77 8.39 -11.70 2.61
N ARG A 78 7.87 -12.40 1.59
CA ARG A 78 8.56 -12.55 0.30
C ARG A 78 8.81 -11.20 -0.37
N SER A 79 7.79 -10.35 -0.47
CA SER A 79 7.94 -9.03 -1.08
C SER A 79 8.82 -8.09 -0.26
N LEU A 80 8.91 -8.25 1.07
CA LEU A 80 9.84 -7.46 1.88
C LEU A 80 11.30 -7.69 1.46
N ALA A 81 11.66 -8.94 1.13
CA ALA A 81 13.01 -9.27 0.69
C ALA A 81 13.35 -8.60 -0.66
N THR A 82 12.43 -8.60 -1.61
CA THR A 82 12.62 -7.98 -2.94
C THR A 82 12.59 -6.45 -2.88
N GLN A 83 11.93 -5.89 -1.87
CA GLN A 83 11.81 -4.44 -1.63
C GLN A 83 12.95 -3.84 -0.79
N GLY A 84 14.01 -4.61 -0.52
CA GLY A 84 15.21 -4.13 0.19
C GLY A 84 15.16 -4.28 1.71
N GLY A 85 14.26 -5.11 2.25
CA GLY A 85 14.23 -5.48 3.67
C GLY A 85 13.82 -4.35 4.62
N PRO A 86 13.94 -4.56 5.94
CA PRO A 86 13.76 -3.51 6.93
C PRO A 86 14.65 -2.30 6.66
N MET A 87 14.13 -1.09 6.91
CA MET A 87 14.86 0.15 6.71
C MET A 87 16.10 0.26 7.61
N ARG A 88 17.16 0.89 7.09
CA ARG A 88 18.30 1.39 7.88
C ARG A 88 17.97 2.72 8.56
N ALA A 89 18.82 3.13 9.50
CA ALA A 89 18.65 4.39 10.24
C ALA A 89 18.48 5.64 9.35
N ASP A 90 19.22 5.72 8.24
CA ASP A 90 19.13 6.83 7.29
C ASP A 90 17.82 6.82 6.48
N GLU A 91 17.25 5.65 6.23
CA GLU A 91 15.95 5.49 5.57
C GLU A 91 14.80 5.80 6.54
N ILE A 92 14.92 5.36 7.79
CA ILE A 92 13.99 5.69 8.88
C ILE A 92 13.85 7.20 9.03
N ALA A 93 14.97 7.92 9.18
CA ALA A 93 14.94 9.37 9.35
C ALA A 93 14.29 10.08 8.15
N ARG A 94 14.56 9.61 6.92
CA ARG A 94 13.94 10.15 5.70
C ARG A 94 12.45 9.86 5.63
N PHE A 95 12.03 8.67 6.04
CA PHE A 95 10.63 8.28 6.06
C PHE A 95 9.83 9.07 7.10
N GLU A 96 10.35 9.21 8.32
CA GLU A 96 9.71 9.98 9.40
C GLU A 96 9.60 11.48 9.10
N ALA A 97 10.53 12.02 8.30
CA ALA A 97 10.46 13.40 7.82
C ALA A 97 9.31 13.64 6.82
N HIS A 98 8.74 12.59 6.22
CA HIS A 98 7.63 12.75 5.27
C HIS A 98 6.31 13.04 6.01
N PRO A 99 5.54 14.09 5.65
CA PRO A 99 4.32 14.47 6.36
C PRO A 99 3.26 13.35 6.44
N ALA A 100 3.21 12.49 5.42
CA ALA A 100 2.25 11.38 5.34
C ALA A 100 2.71 10.07 6.00
N HIS A 101 3.89 10.00 6.66
CA HIS A 101 4.43 8.74 7.19
C HIS A 101 3.48 8.04 8.16
N ARG A 102 2.82 8.80 9.06
CA ARG A 102 1.87 8.23 10.02
C ARG A 102 0.68 7.58 9.33
N GLY A 103 0.08 8.29 8.37
CA GLY A 103 -1.04 7.76 7.58
C GLY A 103 -0.65 6.54 6.76
N ALA A 104 0.58 6.50 6.22
CA ALA A 104 1.10 5.32 5.54
C ALA A 104 1.27 4.12 6.49
N CYS A 105 1.75 4.35 7.72
CA CYS A 105 1.85 3.31 8.74
C CYS A 105 0.49 2.80 9.23
N GLU A 106 -0.53 3.66 9.33
CA GLU A 106 -1.91 3.25 9.63
C GLU A 106 -2.48 2.41 8.49
N LEU A 107 -2.35 2.89 7.25
CA LEU A 107 -2.73 2.14 6.06
C LEU A 107 -2.08 0.76 6.04
N ARG A 108 -0.78 0.69 6.31
CA ARG A 108 -0.03 -0.56 6.29
C ARG A 108 -0.55 -1.58 7.32
N ARG A 109 -0.92 -1.12 8.51
CA ARG A 109 -1.53 -2.01 9.52
C ARG A 109 -2.87 -2.56 9.04
N TRP A 110 -3.68 -1.75 8.35
CA TRP A 110 -4.93 -2.23 7.77
C TRP A 110 -4.72 -3.20 6.60
N ASP A 111 -3.71 -2.97 5.76
CA ASP A 111 -3.27 -3.93 4.72
C ASP A 111 -2.97 -5.30 5.35
N ASP A 112 -2.12 -5.34 6.38
CA ASP A 112 -1.76 -6.61 7.02
C ASP A 112 -2.95 -7.30 7.72
N LEU A 113 -3.88 -6.54 8.29
CA LEU A 113 -5.11 -7.08 8.90
C LEU A 113 -6.19 -7.50 7.88
N GLY A 114 -6.09 -7.08 6.62
CA GLY A 114 -7.08 -7.32 5.56
C GLY A 114 -7.11 -8.75 5.00
N LYS A 115 -6.42 -9.70 5.63
CA LYS A 115 -6.15 -11.05 5.10
C LYS A 115 -6.99 -12.14 5.77
N VAL A 116 -8.16 -11.77 6.29
CA VAL A 116 -9.10 -12.68 6.97
C VAL A 116 -9.98 -13.38 5.94
N THR A 117 -9.83 -14.69 5.81
CA THR A 117 -10.68 -15.50 4.94
C THR A 117 -12.13 -15.54 5.44
N HIS A 118 -13.09 -15.57 4.51
CA HIS A 118 -14.53 -15.64 4.79
C HIS A 118 -15.13 -14.44 5.55
N LEU A 119 -14.38 -13.35 5.75
CA LEU A 119 -14.94 -12.12 6.30
C LEU A 119 -15.93 -11.52 5.31
N VAL A 120 -17.18 -11.33 5.75
CA VAL A 120 -18.20 -10.63 4.96
C VAL A 120 -17.94 -9.14 5.06
N VAL A 121 -17.69 -8.50 3.92
CA VAL A 121 -17.47 -7.05 3.79
C VAL A 121 -18.47 -6.46 2.80
N ALA A 122 -18.70 -5.14 2.89
CA ALA A 122 -19.52 -4.46 1.91
C ALA A 122 -18.88 -4.52 0.50
N PRO A 123 -19.67 -4.59 -0.58
CA PRO A 123 -19.15 -4.58 -1.94
C PRO A 123 -18.55 -3.22 -2.31
N PHE A 124 -17.79 -3.17 -3.41
CA PHE A 124 -17.15 -1.93 -3.89
C PHE A 124 -18.14 -0.77 -4.05
N ASP A 125 -19.33 -1.05 -4.59
CA ASP A 125 -20.38 -0.05 -4.84
C ASP A 125 -20.79 0.73 -3.58
N ALA A 126 -20.70 0.11 -2.41
CA ALA A 126 -21.02 0.75 -1.13
C ALA A 126 -20.04 1.91 -0.79
N TYR A 127 -18.88 1.96 -1.45
CA TYR A 127 -17.84 2.96 -1.22
C TYR A 127 -17.77 4.03 -2.32
N VAL A 128 -18.51 3.88 -3.42
CA VAL A 128 -18.40 4.78 -4.59
C VAL A 128 -18.78 6.22 -4.24
N ASP A 129 -19.84 6.44 -3.48
CA ASP A 129 -20.24 7.80 -3.09
C ASP A 129 -19.21 8.45 -2.15
N MET A 130 -18.59 7.66 -1.27
CA MET A 130 -17.47 8.12 -0.45
C MET A 130 -16.27 8.50 -1.32
N LEU A 131 -15.91 7.68 -2.31
CA LEU A 131 -14.83 8.01 -3.25
C LEU A 131 -15.15 9.28 -4.05
N ARG A 132 -16.38 9.43 -4.57
CA ARG A 132 -16.81 10.65 -5.28
C ARG A 132 -16.73 11.89 -4.40
N SER A 133 -17.10 11.79 -3.12
CA SER A 133 -17.02 12.92 -2.18
C SER A 133 -15.59 13.40 -1.90
N LEU A 134 -14.60 12.52 -2.10
CA LEU A 134 -13.18 12.81 -1.92
C LEU A 134 -12.48 13.19 -3.23
N ALA A 135 -13.14 13.02 -4.37
CA ALA A 135 -12.53 13.32 -5.65
C ALA A 135 -12.22 14.82 -5.75
N ALA A 136 -11.07 15.15 -6.31
CA ALA A 136 -10.75 16.53 -6.66
C ALA A 136 -11.77 17.03 -7.70
N ALA A 137 -12.21 18.28 -7.55
CA ALA A 137 -13.09 18.96 -8.50
C ALA A 137 -12.37 19.27 -9.82
#